data_AF-A2S1D2-F1
#
_entry.id   AF-A2S1D2-F1
#
_cell.length_a   1.000
_cell.length_b   1.000
_cell.length_c   1.000
_cell.angle_alpha   90.00
_cell.angle_beta   90.00
_cell.angle_gamma   90.00
#
_symmetry.space_group_name_H-M   'P 1'
#
loop_
_entity.id
_entity.type
_entity.pdbx_description
1 polymer ?
#
loop_
_entity_poly.entity_id
_entity_poly.type
_entity_poly.pdbx_seq_one_letter_code
_entity_poly.pdbx_strand_id
1 'polypeptide(L)'
;MVQFNDITGLLIAVLVMSMVPFIAMVVTSYAKIVVVLGLLRNALGVQQVPPNMVLNGIAILVSLYIMAPIGFAAQQQLQGQALSPQPTQAMLQAFGAAKEPFRRFLAAHSREREKRFFLRSASVIWPQAAAAQLREDDLIVLAPAFTLAQMTDAFRIGFILYIAFIIVDLVIANVLMSMGMNQVQPTNVAIPFKLMLFVVMDGWSTLVHGLVLTYS
;
A
#
# COMPACT_ATOMS: atom_id res chain seq x y z
N MET A 1 10.79 -14.52 36.57
CA MET A 1 10.23 -13.21 36.94
C MET A 1 11.24 -12.16 36.51
N VAL A 2 11.05 -11.56 35.34
CA VAL A 2 12.00 -10.54 34.83
C VAL A 2 11.56 -9.20 35.40
N GLN A 3 12.26 -8.72 36.44
CA GLN A 3 12.20 -7.32 36.84
C GLN A 3 12.97 -6.53 35.77
N PHE A 4 12.25 -6.11 34.72
CA PHE A 4 12.75 -5.06 33.86
C PHE A 4 12.85 -3.81 34.74
N ASN A 5 14.08 -3.35 35.01
CA ASN A 5 14.29 -1.97 35.44
C ASN A 5 13.47 -1.08 34.51
N ASP A 6 12.64 -0.19 35.05
CA ASP A 6 11.59 0.54 34.31
C ASP A 6 12.10 1.16 33.00
N ILE A 7 13.37 1.58 32.96
CA ILE A 7 14.04 2.15 31.79
C ILE A 7 14.16 1.14 30.63
N THR A 8 14.55 -0.12 30.88
CA THR A 8 14.72 -1.13 29.82
C THR A 8 13.36 -1.52 29.22
N GLY A 9 12.33 -1.66 30.06
CA GLY A 9 10.96 -1.93 29.60
C GLY A 9 10.40 -0.78 28.76
N LEU A 10 10.62 0.47 29.19
CA LEU A 10 10.24 1.67 28.43
C LEU A 10 10.99 1.75 27.08
N LEU A 11 12.28 1.45 27.05
CA LEU A 11 13.08 1.43 25.81
C LEU A 11 12.53 0.42 24.80
N ILE A 12 12.19 -0.80 25.25
CA ILE A 12 11.60 -1.83 24.39
C ILE A 12 10.21 -1.38 23.90
N ALA A 13 9.40 -0.78 24.78
CA ALA A 13 8.06 -0.29 24.40
C ALA A 13 8.13 0.81 23.33
N VAL A 14 9.04 1.78 23.49
CA VAL A 14 9.26 2.85 22.51
C VAL A 14 9.76 2.27 21.18
N LEU A 15 10.68 1.29 21.22
CA LEU A 15 11.17 0.63 20.03
C LEU A 15 10.03 -0.05 19.26
N VAL A 16 9.21 -0.86 19.93
CA VAL A 16 8.05 -1.52 19.31
C VAL A 16 7.06 -0.49 18.75
N MET A 17 6.77 0.57 19.50
CA MET A 17 5.84 1.62 19.08
C MET A 17 6.35 2.41 17.86
N SER A 18 7.66 2.61 17.74
CA SER A 18 8.26 3.26 16.57
C SER A 18 8.18 2.43 15.28
N MET A 19 8.04 1.11 15.37
CA MET A 19 7.86 0.23 14.21
C MET A 19 6.42 0.19 13.70
N VAL A 20 5.43 0.50 14.55
CA VAL A 20 4.01 0.50 14.19
C VAL A 20 3.70 1.30 12.92
N PRO A 21 4.13 2.56 12.73
CA PRO A 21 3.82 3.32 11.52
C PRO A 21 4.40 2.68 10.26
N PHE A 22 5.57 2.05 10.36
CA PHE A 22 6.19 1.36 9.22
C PHE A 22 5.40 0.11 8.83
N ILE A 23 5.02 -0.70 9.82
CA ILE A 23 4.18 -1.89 9.59
C ILE A 23 2.82 -1.46 9.03
N ALA A 24 2.23 -0.40 9.55
CA ALA A 24 0.98 0.15 9.05
C ALA A 24 1.11 0.56 7.57
N MET A 25 2.20 1.21 7.16
CA MET A 25 2.41 1.55 5.75
C MET A 25 2.48 0.31 4.84
N VAL A 26 3.05 -0.80 5.30
CA VAL A 26 3.18 -2.03 4.50
C VAL A 26 1.87 -2.83 4.47
N VAL A 27 1.18 -2.94 5.60
CA VAL A 27 0.00 -3.80 5.77
C VAL A 27 -1.31 -3.00 5.64
N THR A 28 -1.28 -1.88 4.92
CA THR A 28 -2.47 -1.10 4.54
C THR A 28 -2.45 -0.78 3.05
N SER A 29 -3.40 0.03 2.60
CA SER A 29 -3.52 0.42 1.20
C SER A 29 -2.37 1.30 0.70
N TYR A 30 -1.61 1.91 1.61
CA TYR A 30 -0.49 2.80 1.30
C TYR A 30 0.49 2.18 0.29
N ALA A 31 0.90 0.92 0.50
CA ALA A 31 1.89 0.25 -0.34
C ALA A 31 1.49 0.19 -1.83
N LYS A 32 0.24 -0.18 -2.15
CA LYS A 32 -0.23 -0.18 -3.55
C LYS A 32 -0.26 1.24 -4.12
N ILE A 33 -0.76 2.20 -3.36
CA ILE A 33 -0.92 3.58 -3.83
C ILE A 33 0.44 4.20 -4.15
N VAL A 34 1.40 4.14 -3.21
CA VAL A 34 2.71 4.77 -3.40
C VAL A 34 3.47 4.16 -4.59
N VAL A 35 3.35 2.84 -4.79
CA VAL A 35 3.97 2.14 -5.92
C VAL A 35 3.33 2.57 -7.24
N VAL A 36 1.99 2.61 -7.33
CA VAL A 36 1.29 3.06 -8.54
C VAL A 36 1.64 4.51 -8.88
N LEU A 37 1.66 5.40 -7.88
CA LEU A 37 2.05 6.79 -8.07
C LEU A 37 3.51 6.93 -8.54
N GLY A 38 4.41 6.11 -7.99
CA GLY A 38 5.81 6.04 -8.43
C GLY A 38 5.95 5.56 -9.87
N LEU A 39 5.20 4.52 -10.25
CA LEU A 39 5.17 4.00 -11.63
C LEU A 39 4.59 5.03 -12.61
N LEU A 40 3.52 5.74 -12.22
CA LEU A 40 2.96 6.84 -13.02
C LEU A 40 4.03 7.91 -13.30
N ARG A 41 4.72 8.39 -12.26
CA ARG A 41 5.76 9.42 -12.43
C ARG A 41 6.84 8.96 -13.41
N ASN A 42 7.28 7.71 -13.28
CA ASN A 42 8.30 7.15 -14.17
C ASN A 42 7.77 7.00 -15.61
N ALA A 43 6.51 6.62 -15.79
CA ALA A 43 5.90 6.48 -17.11
C ALA A 43 5.72 7.83 -17.84
N LEU A 44 5.40 8.89 -17.09
CA LEU A 44 5.36 10.27 -17.60
C LEU A 44 6.74 10.78 -18.04
N GLY A 45 7.83 10.21 -17.52
CA GLY A 45 9.21 10.58 -17.88
C GLY A 45 9.69 11.90 -17.27
N VAL A 46 8.91 12.49 -16.36
CA VAL A 46 9.27 13.73 -15.67
C VAL A 46 10.26 13.45 -14.54
N GLN A 47 11.38 14.19 -14.53
CA GLN A 47 12.36 14.06 -13.46
C GLN A 47 11.90 14.83 -12.22
N GLN A 48 11.87 14.15 -11.07
CA GLN A 48 11.65 14.72 -9.73
C GLN A 48 10.32 15.44 -9.47
N VAL A 49 9.42 15.55 -10.45
CA VAL A 49 8.09 16.14 -10.30
C VAL A 49 7.01 15.08 -10.55
N PRO A 50 6.05 14.86 -9.63
CA PRO A 50 6.02 15.37 -8.27
C PRO A 50 7.13 14.78 -7.37
N PRO A 51 7.59 15.53 -6.35
CA PRO A 51 8.57 15.03 -5.38
C PRO A 51 8.05 13.80 -4.63
N ASN A 52 8.95 12.90 -4.20
CA ASN A 52 8.59 11.72 -3.40
C ASN A 52 7.76 12.08 -2.15
N MET A 53 8.07 13.21 -1.52
CA MET A 53 7.34 13.69 -0.34
C MET A 53 5.87 13.97 -0.64
N VAL A 54 5.57 14.52 -1.82
CA VAL A 54 4.19 14.77 -2.25
C VAL A 54 3.47 13.46 -2.55
N LEU A 55 4.13 12.53 -3.27
CA LEU A 55 3.55 11.21 -3.57
C LEU A 55 3.24 10.43 -2.29
N ASN A 56 4.16 10.43 -1.32
CA ASN A 56 3.95 9.81 -0.01
C ASN A 56 2.80 10.49 0.74
N GLY A 57 2.71 11.83 0.73
CA GLY A 57 1.62 12.57 1.35
C GLY A 57 0.25 12.20 0.76
N ILE A 58 0.14 12.13 -0.56
CA ILE A 58 -1.08 11.67 -1.25
C ILE A 58 -1.40 10.23 -0.84
N ALA A 59 -0.40 9.34 -0.87
CA ALA A 59 -0.60 7.94 -0.50
C ALA A 59 -1.09 7.77 0.94
N ILE A 60 -0.57 8.55 1.88
CA ILE A 60 -1.04 8.54 3.29
C ILE A 60 -2.49 9.03 3.36
N LEU A 61 -2.82 10.17 2.76
CA LEU A 61 -4.17 10.73 2.82
C LEU A 61 -5.22 9.80 2.20
N VAL A 62 -4.93 9.24 1.03
CA VAL A 62 -5.82 8.28 0.37
C VAL A 62 -5.91 6.98 1.17
N SER A 63 -4.81 6.52 1.77
CA SER A 63 -4.84 5.33 2.63
C SER A 63 -5.67 5.55 3.89
N LEU A 64 -5.58 6.73 4.52
CA LEU A 64 -6.42 7.06 5.67
C LEU A 64 -7.90 7.08 5.28
N TYR A 65 -8.22 7.61 4.09
CA TYR A 65 -9.58 7.61 3.56
C TYR A 65 -10.12 6.19 3.35
N ILE A 66 -9.33 5.31 2.71
CA ILE A 66 -9.71 3.89 2.48
C ILE A 66 -9.85 3.12 3.79
N MET A 67 -9.02 3.43 4.79
CA MET A 67 -9.01 2.73 6.08
C MET A 67 -10.03 3.27 7.09
N ALA A 68 -10.68 4.40 6.81
CA ALA A 68 -11.63 5.03 7.73
C ALA A 68 -12.74 4.08 8.26
N PRO A 69 -13.34 3.19 7.43
CA PRO A 69 -14.36 2.24 7.91
C PRO A 69 -13.88 1.28 9.01
N ILE A 70 -12.59 0.93 9.01
CA ILE A 70 -11.98 0.08 10.06
C ILE A 70 -12.00 0.81 11.40
N GLY A 71 -11.66 2.11 11.40
CA GLY A 71 -11.70 2.97 12.57
C GLY A 71 -13.11 3.12 13.13
N PHE A 72 -14.10 3.36 12.25
CA PHE A 72 -15.51 3.45 12.66
C PHE A 72 -16.02 2.12 13.24
N ALA A 73 -15.68 0.98 12.62
CA ALA A 73 -16.04 -0.34 13.13
C ALA A 73 -15.38 -0.64 14.49
N ALA A 74 -14.12 -0.26 14.67
CA ALA A 74 -13.42 -0.39 15.95
C ALA A 74 -14.08 0.48 17.04
N GLN A 75 -14.44 1.72 16.71
CA GLN A 75 -15.14 2.62 17.63
C GLN A 75 -16.48 2.02 18.06
N GLN A 76 -17.25 1.44 17.12
CA GLN A 76 -18.53 0.82 17.44
C GLN A 76 -18.39 -0.37 18.42
N GLN A 77 -17.32 -1.15 18.33
CA GLN A 77 -17.04 -2.22 19.30
C GLN A 77 -16.71 -1.70 20.70
N LEU A 78 -16.17 -0.48 20.81
CA LEU A 78 -15.80 0.16 22.07
C LEU A 78 -16.96 0.93 22.72
N GLN A 79 -18.02 1.28 21.97
CA GLN A 79 -19.15 2.07 22.50
C GLN A 79 -19.90 1.41 23.69
N GLY A 80 -19.66 0.12 23.96
CA GLY A 80 -20.18 -0.60 25.13
C GLY A 80 -19.18 -0.84 26.26
N GLN A 81 -17.93 -0.38 26.13
CA GLN A 81 -16.86 -0.59 27.12
C GLN A 81 -16.40 0.75 27.69
N ALA A 82 -16.29 0.84 29.01
CA ALA A 82 -15.65 2.00 29.63
C ALA A 82 -14.16 2.01 29.25
N LEU A 83 -13.74 3.00 28.48
CA LEU A 83 -12.34 3.18 28.14
C LEU A 83 -11.53 3.37 29.43
N SER A 84 -10.41 2.64 29.54
CA SER A 84 -9.51 2.84 30.67
C SER A 84 -9.05 4.31 30.72
N PRO A 85 -9.04 4.96 31.91
CA PRO A 85 -8.52 6.31 32.06
C PRO A 85 -7.00 6.39 31.84
N GLN A 86 -6.31 5.24 31.83
CA GLN A 86 -4.89 5.15 31.49
C GLN A 86 -4.70 5.10 29.97
N PRO A 87 -3.92 6.05 29.38
CA PRO A 87 -3.72 6.14 27.93
C PRO A 87 -3.20 4.85 27.29
N THR A 88 -2.27 4.17 27.96
CA THR A 88 -1.65 2.92 27.46
C THR A 88 -2.68 1.80 27.37
N GLN A 89 -3.57 1.68 28.35
CA GLN A 89 -4.62 0.66 28.35
C GLN A 89 -5.72 0.99 27.33
N ALA A 90 -6.07 2.27 27.18
CA ALA A 90 -7.01 2.72 26.15
C ALA A 90 -6.50 2.41 24.73
N MET A 91 -5.20 2.60 24.48
CA MET A 91 -4.58 2.20 23.21
C MET A 91 -4.67 0.69 22.98
N LEU A 92 -4.35 -0.14 23.98
CA LEU A 92 -4.45 -1.60 23.85
C LEU A 92 -5.89 -2.07 23.57
N GLN A 93 -6.88 -1.45 24.20
CA GLN A 93 -8.30 -1.70 23.92
C GLN A 93 -8.67 -1.30 22.49
N ALA A 94 -8.19 -0.14 22.02
CA ALA A 94 -8.42 0.31 20.65
C ALA A 94 -7.79 -0.63 19.61
N PHE A 95 -6.55 -1.09 19.83
CA PHE A 95 -5.92 -2.09 18.97
C PHE A 95 -6.67 -3.43 19.00
N GLY A 96 -7.16 -3.84 20.17
CA GLY A 96 -8.00 -5.04 20.32
C GLY A 96 -9.30 -4.96 19.52
N ALA A 97 -10.00 -3.82 19.59
CA ALA A 97 -11.24 -3.58 18.85
C ALA A 97 -11.00 -3.44 17.33
N ALA A 98 -9.86 -2.88 16.92
CA ALA A 98 -9.51 -2.78 15.50
C ALA A 98 -9.05 -4.11 14.89
N LYS A 99 -8.63 -5.09 15.71
CA LYS A 99 -8.09 -6.37 15.24
C LYS A 99 -9.02 -7.10 14.28
N GLU A 100 -10.29 -7.23 14.66
CA GLU A 100 -11.26 -8.00 13.88
C GLU A 100 -11.68 -7.30 12.57
N PRO A 101 -12.05 -6.01 12.57
CA PRO A 101 -12.28 -5.26 11.34
C PRO A 101 -11.07 -5.25 10.40
N PHE A 102 -9.86 -5.10 10.96
CA PHE A 102 -8.63 -5.14 10.17
C PHE A 102 -8.37 -6.51 9.57
N ARG A 103 -8.58 -7.59 10.33
CA ARG A 103 -8.49 -8.97 9.84
C ARG A 103 -9.43 -9.21 8.65
N ARG A 104 -10.68 -8.75 8.74
CA ARG A 104 -11.65 -8.85 7.64
C ARG A 104 -11.22 -8.05 6.41
N PHE A 105 -10.72 -6.83 6.62
CA PHE A 105 -10.18 -6.01 5.53
C PHE A 105 -9.05 -6.73 4.80
N LEU A 106 -8.07 -7.30 5.52
CA LEU A 106 -6.98 -8.06 4.90
C LEU A 106 -7.50 -9.31 4.18
N ALA A 107 -8.43 -10.05 4.79
CA ALA A 107 -8.98 -11.26 4.20
C ALA A 107 -9.74 -10.98 2.89
N ALA A 108 -10.48 -9.87 2.81
CA ALA A 108 -11.22 -9.44 1.63
C ALA A 108 -10.30 -9.05 0.45
N HIS A 109 -9.13 -8.48 0.77
CA HIS A 109 -8.18 -7.96 -0.22
C HIS A 109 -6.93 -8.84 -0.38
N SER A 110 -6.97 -10.07 0.12
CA SER A 110 -5.94 -11.09 -0.10
C SER A 110 -6.50 -12.16 -1.01
N ARG A 111 -5.75 -12.58 -2.02
CA ARG A 111 -6.20 -13.70 -2.87
C ARG A 111 -5.86 -15.05 -2.24
N GLU A 112 -6.73 -16.01 -2.53
CA GLU A 112 -6.66 -17.35 -1.94
C GLU A 112 -5.39 -18.11 -2.33
N ARG A 113 -4.80 -17.76 -3.47
CA ARG A 113 -3.53 -18.33 -3.92
C ARG A 113 -2.40 -17.96 -2.97
N GLU A 114 -2.32 -16.69 -2.58
CA GLU A 114 -1.30 -16.13 -1.72
C GLU A 114 -1.45 -16.63 -0.28
N LYS A 115 -2.67 -16.69 0.27
CA LYS A 115 -2.93 -17.28 1.59
C LYS A 115 -2.44 -18.74 1.66
N ARG A 116 -2.84 -19.56 0.68
CA ARG A 116 -2.42 -20.96 0.57
C ARG A 116 -0.91 -21.11 0.36
N PHE A 117 -0.28 -20.17 -0.34
CA PHE A 117 1.18 -20.17 -0.49
C PHE A 117 1.87 -20.00 0.87
N PHE A 118 1.43 -19.07 1.71
CA PHE A 118 2.03 -18.86 3.03
C PHE A 118 1.74 -20.01 3.99
N LEU A 119 0.55 -20.62 3.96
CA LEU A 119 0.29 -21.84 4.73
C LEU A 119 1.21 -23.00 4.34
N ARG A 120 1.35 -23.28 3.04
CA ARG A 120 2.27 -24.31 2.57
C ARG A 120 3.71 -24.00 2.97
N SER A 121 4.13 -22.75 2.86
CA SER A 121 5.47 -22.32 3.27
C SER A 121 5.70 -22.56 4.76
N ALA A 122 4.73 -22.21 5.61
CA ALA A 122 4.80 -22.46 7.05
C ALA A 122 4.91 -23.96 7.36
N SER A 123 4.21 -24.83 6.63
CA SER A 123 4.31 -26.29 6.81
C SER A 123 5.71 -26.87 6.53
N VAL A 124 6.53 -26.15 5.77
CA VAL A 124 7.90 -26.55 5.42
C VAL A 124 8.92 -25.95 6.38
N ILE A 125 8.74 -24.68 6.78
CA ILE A 125 9.77 -23.90 7.49
C ILE A 125 9.50 -23.72 8.99
N TRP A 126 8.30 -23.99 9.49
CA TRP A 126 7.96 -23.87 10.92
C TRP A 126 7.97 -25.22 11.63
N PRO A 127 8.09 -25.25 12.97
CA PRO A 127 7.86 -26.45 13.75
C PRO A 127 6.47 -27.05 13.46
N GLN A 128 6.39 -28.37 13.28
CA GLN A 128 5.15 -29.05 12.84
C GLN A 128 3.93 -28.72 13.73
N ALA A 129 4.13 -28.64 15.05
CA ALA A 129 3.07 -28.30 16.00
C ALA A 129 2.49 -26.89 15.78
N ALA A 130 3.33 -25.92 15.42
CA ALA A 130 2.91 -24.55 15.15
C ALA A 130 2.25 -24.43 13.76
N ALA A 131 2.79 -25.12 12.75
CA ALA A 131 2.22 -25.13 11.41
C ALA A 131 0.83 -25.77 11.35
N ALA A 132 0.58 -26.82 12.13
CA ALA A 132 -0.70 -27.52 12.17
C ALA A 132 -1.85 -26.68 12.76
N GLN A 133 -1.53 -25.68 13.58
CA GLN A 133 -2.53 -24.79 14.19
C GLN A 133 -2.80 -23.54 13.35
N LEU A 134 -1.99 -23.30 12.30
CA LEU A 134 -2.05 -22.09 11.49
C LEU A 134 -3.26 -22.11 10.56
N ARG A 135 -4.00 -21.02 10.53
CA ARG A 135 -5.22 -20.86 9.72
C ARG A 135 -5.03 -19.76 8.69
N GLU A 136 -5.80 -19.83 7.60
CA GLU A 136 -5.74 -18.83 6.52
C GLU A 136 -6.18 -17.43 6.97
N ASP A 137 -6.99 -17.35 8.03
CA ASP A 137 -7.49 -16.10 8.61
C ASP A 137 -6.58 -15.51 9.70
N ASP A 138 -5.45 -16.15 10.00
CA ASP A 138 -4.48 -15.62 10.96
C ASP A 138 -3.74 -14.41 10.38
N LEU A 139 -3.57 -13.35 11.18
CA LEU A 139 -2.90 -12.12 10.75
C LEU A 139 -1.49 -12.34 10.22
N ILE A 140 -0.77 -13.34 10.76
CA ILE A 140 0.58 -13.69 10.32
C ILE A 140 0.62 -14.30 8.91
N VAL A 141 -0.51 -14.84 8.43
CA VAL A 141 -0.71 -15.34 7.06
C VAL A 141 -1.31 -14.25 6.19
N LEU A 142 -2.35 -13.56 6.68
CA LEU A 142 -3.08 -12.52 5.96
C LEU A 142 -2.20 -11.31 5.63
N ALA A 143 -1.39 -10.81 6.56
CA ALA A 143 -0.56 -9.62 6.32
C ALA A 143 0.42 -9.77 5.14
N PRO A 144 1.24 -10.83 5.04
CA PRO A 144 2.10 -11.01 3.89
C PRO A 144 1.33 -11.42 2.61
N ALA A 145 0.24 -12.18 2.73
CA ALA A 145 -0.62 -12.52 1.59
C ALA A 145 -1.26 -11.28 0.95
N PHE A 146 -1.82 -10.40 1.78
CA PHE A 146 -2.36 -9.11 1.38
C PHE A 146 -1.29 -8.28 0.69
N THR A 147 -0.13 -8.11 1.33
CA THR A 147 0.96 -7.27 0.79
C THR A 147 1.39 -7.74 -0.60
N LEU A 148 1.52 -9.05 -0.80
CA LEU A 148 1.87 -9.62 -2.10
C LEU A 148 0.75 -9.41 -3.14
N ALA A 149 -0.51 -9.55 -2.73
CA ALA A 149 -1.66 -9.30 -3.60
C ALA A 149 -1.69 -7.84 -4.07
N GLN A 150 -1.56 -6.90 -3.12
CA GLN A 150 -1.52 -5.46 -3.35
C GLN A 150 -0.36 -5.04 -4.24
N MET A 151 0.83 -5.61 -4.04
CA MET A 151 1.99 -5.34 -4.88
C MET A 151 1.77 -5.82 -6.30
N THR A 152 1.21 -7.01 -6.48
CA THR A 152 0.86 -7.54 -7.80
C THR A 152 -0.14 -6.63 -8.52
N ASP A 153 -1.17 -6.15 -7.83
CA ASP A 153 -2.15 -5.23 -8.41
C ASP A 153 -1.52 -3.87 -8.73
N ALA A 154 -0.64 -3.36 -7.88
CA ALA A 154 0.11 -2.12 -8.14
C ALA A 154 0.92 -2.19 -9.43
N PHE A 155 1.66 -3.29 -9.64
CA PHE A 155 2.41 -3.49 -10.87
C PHE A 155 1.52 -3.68 -12.10
N ARG A 156 0.37 -4.34 -11.96
CA ARG A 156 -0.61 -4.46 -13.07
C ARG A 156 -1.16 -3.11 -13.48
N ILE A 157 -1.58 -2.29 -12.52
CA ILE A 157 -2.06 -0.92 -12.77
C ILE A 157 -0.94 -0.09 -13.41
N GLY A 158 0.26 -0.13 -12.83
CA GLY A 158 1.42 0.58 -13.37
C GLY A 158 1.75 0.14 -14.81
N PHE A 159 1.69 -1.14 -15.11
CA PHE A 159 1.91 -1.66 -16.47
C PHE A 159 0.90 -1.09 -17.48
N ILE A 160 -0.38 -1.02 -17.11
CA ILE A 160 -1.42 -0.40 -17.96
C ILE A 160 -1.12 1.10 -18.20
N LEU A 161 -0.73 1.82 -17.15
CA LEU A 161 -0.31 3.23 -17.27
C LEU A 161 0.90 3.38 -18.20
N TYR A 162 1.88 2.48 -18.09
CA TYR A 162 3.06 2.47 -18.97
C TYR A 162 2.67 2.26 -20.44
N ILE A 163 1.76 1.32 -20.74
CA ILE A 163 1.30 1.09 -22.12
C ILE A 163 0.72 2.37 -22.72
N ALA A 164 -0.12 3.11 -21.97
CA ALA A 164 -0.74 4.33 -22.46
C ALA A 164 0.30 5.37 -22.92
N PHE A 165 1.40 5.52 -22.18
CA PHE A 165 2.45 6.49 -22.49
C PHE A 165 3.51 5.98 -23.47
N ILE A 166 3.77 4.67 -23.52
CA ILE A 166 4.68 4.06 -24.50
C ILE A 166 4.20 4.32 -25.93
N ILE A 167 2.88 4.32 -26.16
CA ILE A 167 2.32 4.63 -27.48
C ILE A 167 2.73 6.04 -27.92
N VAL A 168 2.71 7.02 -27.00
CA VAL A 168 3.16 8.39 -27.28
C VAL A 168 4.65 8.41 -27.65
N ASP A 169 5.49 7.69 -26.89
CA ASP A 169 6.93 7.60 -27.17
C ASP A 169 7.20 7.03 -28.57
N LEU A 170 6.53 5.93 -28.93
CA LEU A 170 6.70 5.25 -30.22
C LEU A 170 6.27 6.15 -31.38
N VAL A 171 5.15 6.86 -31.25
CA VAL A 171 4.66 7.79 -32.28
C VAL A 171 5.64 8.95 -32.47
N ILE A 172 6.07 9.59 -31.38
CA ILE A 172 6.98 10.74 -31.44
C ILE A 172 8.35 10.32 -32.01
N ALA A 173 8.88 9.16 -31.59
CA ALA A 173 10.13 8.64 -32.12
C ALA A 173 10.06 8.42 -33.64
N ASN A 174 8.99 7.78 -34.13
CA ASN A 174 8.80 7.52 -35.56
C ASN A 174 8.68 8.82 -36.37
N VAL A 175 7.96 9.83 -35.85
CA VAL A 175 7.83 11.13 -36.50
C VAL A 175 9.18 11.84 -36.59
N LEU A 176 9.95 11.91 -35.50
CA LEU A 176 11.28 12.54 -35.51
C LEU A 176 12.27 11.84 -36.44
N MET A 177 12.27 10.51 -36.45
CA MET A 177 13.08 9.72 -37.37
C MET A 177 12.70 9.99 -38.83
N SER A 178 11.40 10.09 -39.13
CA SER A 178 10.93 10.41 -40.49
C SER A 178 11.34 11.80 -40.97
N MET A 179 11.51 12.75 -40.05
CA MET A 179 12.00 14.11 -40.35
C MET A 179 13.53 14.19 -40.43
N GLY A 180 14.25 13.08 -40.22
CA GLY A 180 15.71 13.04 -40.20
C GLY A 180 16.34 13.67 -38.94
N MET A 181 15.55 13.91 -37.89
CA MET A 181 16.01 14.56 -36.66
C MET A 181 16.67 13.57 -35.68
N ASN A 182 17.78 12.95 -36.12
CA ASN A 182 18.45 11.89 -35.36
C ASN A 182 19.17 12.38 -34.08
N GLN A 183 19.41 13.68 -33.95
CA GLN A 183 20.12 14.26 -32.80
C GLN A 183 19.20 14.63 -31.62
N VAL A 184 17.89 14.70 -31.85
CA VAL A 184 16.92 15.04 -30.79
C VAL A 184 16.48 13.77 -30.10
N GLN A 185 16.65 13.72 -28.77
CA GLN A 185 16.15 12.60 -27.97
C GLN A 185 14.62 12.60 -28.00
N PRO A 186 13.96 11.54 -28.51
CA PRO A 186 12.50 11.50 -28.63
C PRO A 186 11.76 11.72 -27.31
N THR A 187 12.34 11.27 -26.20
CA THR A 187 11.77 11.42 -24.85
C THR A 187 11.53 12.89 -24.48
N ASN A 188 12.47 13.78 -24.82
CA ASN A 188 12.35 15.20 -24.48
C ASN A 188 11.17 15.86 -25.21
N VAL A 189 10.86 15.37 -26.42
CA VAL A 189 9.70 15.82 -27.19
C VAL A 189 8.43 15.16 -26.69
N ALA A 190 8.47 13.88 -26.28
CA ALA A 190 7.29 13.14 -25.83
C ALA A 190 6.73 13.60 -24.47
N ILE A 191 7.59 14.05 -23.54
CA ILE A 191 7.16 14.45 -22.18
C ILE A 191 6.03 15.50 -22.19
N PRO A 192 6.12 16.64 -22.91
CA PRO A 192 5.02 17.60 -23.01
C PRO A 192 3.70 16.98 -23.49
N PHE A 193 3.73 16.09 -24.48
CA PHE A 193 2.52 15.43 -25.00
C PHE A 193 1.93 14.45 -23.99
N LYS A 194 2.76 13.69 -23.28
CA LYS A 194 2.30 12.80 -22.20
C LYS A 194 1.64 13.59 -21.07
N LEU A 195 2.23 14.72 -20.68
CA LEU A 195 1.66 15.60 -19.66
C LEU A 195 0.33 16.20 -20.13
N MET A 196 0.26 16.67 -21.37
CA MET A 196 -0.99 17.17 -21.96
C MET A 196 -2.07 16.09 -21.95
N LEU A 197 -1.76 14.88 -22.43
CA LEU A 197 -2.69 13.74 -22.44
C LEU A 197 -3.17 13.43 -21.02
N PHE A 198 -2.27 13.38 -20.05
CA PHE A 198 -2.61 13.09 -18.66
C PHE A 198 -3.50 14.15 -18.02
N VAL A 199 -3.25 15.44 -18.31
CA VAL A 199 -4.09 16.54 -17.81
C VAL A 199 -5.46 16.55 -18.49
N VAL A 200 -5.53 16.34 -19.81
CA VAL A 200 -6.79 16.31 -20.57
C VAL A 200 -7.70 15.17 -20.13
N MET A 201 -7.14 14.06 -19.63
CA MET A 201 -7.91 12.93 -19.09
C MET A 201 -8.22 13.04 -17.59
N ASP A 202 -7.99 14.20 -16.97
CA ASP A 202 -8.09 14.40 -15.52
C ASP A 202 -7.35 13.30 -14.72
N GLY A 203 -6.15 12.94 -15.19
CA GLY A 203 -5.47 11.69 -14.83
C GLY A 203 -5.22 11.51 -13.33
N TRP A 204 -5.02 12.60 -12.57
CA TRP A 204 -4.90 12.54 -11.11
C TRP A 204 -6.21 12.09 -10.45
N SER A 205 -7.33 12.72 -10.81
CA SER A 205 -8.65 12.39 -10.26
C SER A 205 -9.04 10.97 -10.62
N THR A 206 -8.90 10.62 -11.91
CA THR A 206 -9.23 9.30 -12.44
C THR A 206 -8.40 8.20 -11.78
N LEU A 207 -7.09 8.43 -11.58
CA LEU A 207 -6.22 7.43 -10.95
C LEU A 207 -6.53 7.25 -9.47
N VAL A 208 -6.69 8.34 -8.71
CA VAL A 208 -6.99 8.26 -7.27
C VAL A 208 -8.34 7.60 -7.06
N HIS A 209 -9.36 8.00 -7.83
CA HIS A 209 -10.68 7.39 -7.77
C HIS A 209 -10.62 5.89 -8.11
N GLY A 210 -9.94 5.52 -9.21
CA GLY A 210 -9.75 4.12 -9.58
C GLY A 210 -9.06 3.31 -8.49
N LEU A 211 -8.01 3.86 -7.84
CA LEU A 211 -7.33 3.22 -6.72
C LEU A 211 -8.25 2.99 -5.53
N VAL A 212 -9.07 3.97 -5.17
CA VAL A 212 -10.07 3.84 -4.08
C VAL A 212 -11.07 2.73 -4.40
N LEU A 213 -11.58 2.69 -5.63
CA LEU A 213 -12.52 1.64 -6.08
C LEU A 213 -11.90 0.23 -6.10
N THR A 214 -10.57 0.08 -6.06
CA THR A 214 -9.96 -1.26 -5.90
C THR A 214 -10.10 -1.83 -4.48
N TYR A 215 -10.64 -1.06 -3.54
CA TYR A 215 -10.86 -1.47 -2.14
C TYR A 215 -12.33 -1.41 -1.70
N SER A 216 -13.24 -1.16 -2.65
CA SER A 216 -14.69 -1.24 -2.42
C SER A 216 -15.22 -2.65 -2.55
#